data_AF-A0A942G473-F1
#
_entry.id   AF-A0A942G473-F1
#
_cell.length_a   1.000
_cell.length_b   1.000
_cell.length_c   1.000
_cell.angle_alpha   90.00
_cell.angle_beta   90.00
_cell.angle_gamma   90.00
#
_symmetry.space_group_name_H-M   'P 1'
#
loop_
_entity.id
_entity.type
_entity.pdbx_description
1 polymer ?
#
loop_
_entity_poly.entity_id
_entity_poly.type
_entity_poly.pdbx_seq_one_letter_code
_entity_poly.pdbx_strand_id
1 'polypeptide(L)'
;MPTLNWIGKEAVVKHHKEVPFRLLEPVPELSCEKVGAGETAASGNLIVQGDNLHALKALLPRYAGQVKCIYIDPPYNTGNEGWVYNDNVNSPEIRKWLGEVVGKEGETLDRHDRWLSMMYPRLVLLKPLSESTRRKWMPGFCTTMPGQCR
;
A
#
# COMPACT_ATOMS: atom_id res chain seq x y z
N MET A 1 -25.03 -11.05 -7.48
CA MET A 1 -23.70 -10.45 -7.75
C MET A 1 -22.65 -11.52 -7.51
N PRO A 2 -21.75 -11.82 -8.45
CA PRO A 2 -20.68 -12.79 -8.22
C PRO A 2 -19.72 -12.26 -7.14
N THR A 3 -19.18 -13.16 -6.32
CA THR A 3 -18.24 -12.85 -5.22
C THR A 3 -16.95 -13.65 -5.39
N LEU A 4 -15.81 -13.03 -5.06
CA LEU A 4 -14.50 -13.68 -5.04
C LEU A 4 -14.19 -14.12 -3.60
N ASN A 5 -13.85 -15.40 -3.40
CA ASN A 5 -13.45 -15.97 -2.11
C ASN A 5 -12.01 -16.48 -2.18
N TRP A 6 -11.28 -16.38 -1.06
CA TRP A 6 -9.88 -16.79 -0.93
C TRP A 6 -9.56 -17.14 0.53
N ILE A 7 -8.48 -17.89 0.77
CA ILE A 7 -8.03 -18.25 2.13
C ILE A 7 -7.58 -16.99 2.89
N GLY A 8 -7.96 -16.85 4.16
CA GLY A 8 -7.57 -15.70 4.98
C GLY A 8 -8.42 -14.43 4.77
N LYS A 9 -9.39 -14.44 3.83
CA LYS A 9 -10.31 -13.32 3.57
C LYS A 9 -10.95 -12.76 4.83
N GLU A 10 -11.51 -13.62 5.67
CA GLU A 10 -12.24 -13.19 6.89
C GLU A 10 -11.33 -12.47 7.88
N ALA A 11 -10.06 -12.89 7.96
CA ALA A 11 -9.06 -12.27 8.82
C ALA A 11 -8.64 -10.89 8.29
N VAL A 12 -8.41 -10.75 6.97
CA VAL A 12 -7.89 -9.49 6.40
C VAL A 12 -8.94 -8.40 6.22
N VAL A 13 -10.21 -8.77 6.07
CA VAL A 13 -11.30 -7.79 5.83
C VAL A 13 -11.39 -6.76 6.95
N LYS A 14 -11.18 -7.20 8.20
CA LYS A 14 -11.22 -6.33 9.39
C LYS A 14 -9.84 -5.88 9.85
N HIS A 15 -8.76 -6.43 9.31
CA HIS A 15 -7.39 -6.17 9.77
C HIS A 15 -7.02 -4.67 9.77
N HIS A 16 -7.48 -3.89 8.79
CA HIS A 16 -7.26 -2.44 8.77
C HIS A 16 -7.78 -1.70 10.03
N LYS A 17 -8.76 -2.28 10.75
CA LYS A 17 -9.27 -1.74 12.01
C LYS A 17 -8.35 -2.06 13.18
N GLU A 18 -7.71 -3.22 13.17
CA GLU A 18 -6.82 -3.73 14.22
C GLU A 18 -5.46 -3.02 14.23
N VAL A 19 -4.99 -2.58 13.06
CA VAL A 19 -3.72 -1.83 12.93
C VAL A 19 -3.76 -0.59 13.82
N PRO A 20 -2.79 -0.35 14.72
CA PRO A 20 -2.81 0.84 15.56
C PRO A 20 -2.60 2.12 14.73
N PHE A 21 -3.28 3.20 15.11
CA PHE A 21 -2.96 4.53 14.59
C PHE A 21 -1.60 4.97 15.14
N ARG A 22 -0.75 5.55 14.28
CA ARG A 22 0.56 6.10 14.66
C ARG A 22 0.63 7.56 14.24
N LEU A 23 1.27 8.38 15.07
CA LEU A 23 1.55 9.78 14.74
C LEU A 23 2.74 9.85 13.78
N LEU A 24 2.73 10.85 12.90
CA LEU A 24 3.87 11.15 12.05
C LEU A 24 4.88 11.96 12.85
N GLU A 25 6.10 11.44 12.97
CA GLU A 25 7.22 12.11 13.61
C GLU A 25 8.05 12.84 12.52
N PRO A 26 8.21 14.17 12.61
CA PRO A 26 9.04 14.89 11.66
C PRO A 26 10.52 14.55 11.89
N VAL A 27 11.27 14.41 10.80
CA VAL A 27 12.73 14.23 10.82
C VAL A 27 13.36 15.50 10.24
N PRO A 28 13.76 16.47 11.07
CA PRO A 28 14.24 17.77 10.60
C PRO A 28 15.45 17.67 9.66
N GLU A 29 16.32 16.69 9.87
CA GLU A 29 17.56 16.49 9.12
C GLU A 29 17.33 16.11 7.66
N LEU A 30 16.19 15.46 7.38
CA LEU A 30 15.76 15.04 6.03
C LEU A 30 14.73 15.99 5.43
N SER A 31 14.26 16.96 6.22
CA SER A 31 13.27 17.93 5.77
C SER A 31 13.95 19.01 4.95
N CYS A 32 13.30 19.41 3.85
CA CYS A 32 13.85 20.41 2.92
C CYS A 32 13.90 21.84 3.50
N GLU A 33 13.48 22.04 4.75
CA GLU A 33 13.38 23.35 5.39
C GLU A 33 14.76 23.82 5.87
N LYS A 34 15.41 24.68 5.08
CA LYS A 34 16.42 25.59 5.62
C LYS A 34 15.70 26.63 6.49
N VAL A 35 15.87 26.50 7.80
CA VAL A 35 15.49 27.49 8.81
C VAL A 35 16.17 28.83 8.46
N GLY A 36 15.46 29.78 7.84
CA GLY A 36 16.10 31.05 7.47
C GLY A 36 15.31 32.10 6.68
N ALA A 37 14.06 31.87 6.28
CA ALA A 37 13.23 32.92 5.72
C ALA A 37 11.86 32.86 6.38
N GLY A 38 11.41 34.00 6.92
CA GLY A 38 10.04 34.12 7.44
C GLY A 38 9.03 33.65 6.40
N GLU A 39 7.96 33.04 6.90
CA GLU A 39 6.92 32.30 6.16
C GLU A 39 7.22 30.80 6.01
N THR A 40 6.49 30.05 6.84
CA THR A 40 6.38 28.60 6.95
C THR A 40 5.91 27.94 5.65
N ALA A 41 6.73 27.94 4.61
CA ALA A 41 6.45 27.23 3.38
C ALA A 41 7.09 25.83 3.43
N ALA A 42 6.49 24.94 4.23
CA ALA A 42 6.65 23.51 3.98
C ALA A 42 6.34 23.27 2.50
N SER A 43 7.20 22.57 1.78
CA SER A 43 7.20 22.44 0.30
C SER A 43 5.92 21.85 -0.34
N GLY A 44 4.85 21.66 0.43
CA GLY A 44 3.61 21.00 0.03
C GLY A 44 3.74 19.48 -0.10
N ASN A 45 4.96 18.96 -0.10
CA ASN A 45 5.28 17.54 -0.28
C ASN A 45 5.57 16.86 1.06
N LEU A 46 5.24 15.57 1.15
CA LEU A 46 5.43 14.74 2.33
C LEU A 46 5.99 13.38 1.90
N ILE A 47 7.08 12.95 2.54
CA ILE A 47 7.62 11.59 2.43
C ILE A 47 7.39 10.90 3.77
N VAL A 48 6.76 9.73 3.76
CA VAL A 48 6.49 8.94 4.97
C VAL A 48 7.26 7.63 4.89
N GLN A 49 8.10 7.36 5.88
CA GLN A 49 8.80 6.09 6.02
C GLN A 49 8.06 5.17 7.01
N GLY A 50 7.81 3.93 6.60
CA GLY A 50 7.21 2.91 7.45
C GLY A 50 6.44 1.86 6.65
N ASP A 51 5.78 0.97 7.36
CA ASP A 51 4.80 0.07 6.76
C ASP A 51 3.64 0.89 6.18
N ASN A 52 3.27 0.58 4.93
CA ASN A 52 2.27 1.34 4.18
C ASN A 52 0.89 1.31 4.84
N LEU A 53 0.51 0.22 5.53
CA LEU A 53 -0.80 0.12 6.17
C LEU A 53 -0.89 1.07 7.37
N HIS A 54 0.19 1.19 8.14
CA HIS A 54 0.30 2.17 9.22
C HIS A 54 0.38 3.61 8.69
N ALA A 55 1.19 3.85 7.65
CA ALA A 55 1.32 5.18 7.04
C ALA A 55 -0.02 5.68 6.48
N LEU A 56 -0.75 4.84 5.74
CA LEU A 56 -2.08 5.18 5.23
C LEU A 56 -3.05 5.52 6.36
N LYS A 57 -3.03 4.76 7.45
CA LYS A 57 -3.87 5.04 8.63
C LYS A 57 -3.52 6.37 9.31
N ALA A 58 -2.23 6.70 9.38
CA ALA A 58 -1.75 7.98 9.91
C ALA A 58 -2.20 9.19 9.06
N LEU A 59 -2.32 9.01 7.75
CA LEU A 59 -2.70 10.08 6.81
C LEU A 59 -4.21 10.37 6.78
N LEU A 60 -5.06 9.41 7.20
CA LEU A 60 -6.52 9.55 7.14
C LEU A 60 -7.07 10.83 7.77
N PRO A 61 -6.69 11.24 8.99
CA PRO A 61 -7.29 12.42 9.63
C PRO A 61 -7.05 13.72 8.86
N ARG A 62 -5.95 13.79 8.10
CA ARG A 62 -5.53 15.01 7.40
C ARG A 62 -5.90 15.01 5.91
N TYR A 63 -5.89 13.86 5.25
CA TYR A 63 -5.97 13.76 3.78
C TYR A 63 -7.18 12.99 3.26
N ALA A 64 -8.11 12.56 4.12
CA ALA A 64 -9.35 11.92 3.67
C ALA A 64 -10.11 12.81 2.67
N GLY A 65 -10.49 12.22 1.54
CA GLY A 65 -11.20 12.89 0.44
C GLY A 65 -10.40 13.95 -0.33
N GLN A 66 -9.10 14.12 -0.05
CA GLN A 66 -8.27 15.18 -0.67
C GLN A 66 -7.30 14.65 -1.73
N VAL A 67 -7.12 13.33 -1.83
CA VAL A 67 -6.16 12.73 -2.77
C VAL A 67 -6.78 12.60 -4.15
N LYS A 68 -6.25 13.36 -5.12
CA LYS A 68 -6.74 13.38 -6.51
C LYS A 68 -6.36 12.15 -7.32
N CYS A 69 -5.20 11.56 -7.04
CA CYS A 69 -4.65 10.45 -7.79
C CYS A 69 -3.83 9.58 -6.84
N ILE A 70 -3.99 8.27 -6.96
CA ILE A 70 -3.22 7.28 -6.21
C ILE A 70 -2.51 6.42 -7.26
N TYR A 71 -1.18 6.40 -7.18
CA TYR A 71 -0.34 5.54 -7.99
C TYR A 71 0.35 4.54 -7.06
N ILE A 72 0.20 3.25 -7.38
CA ILE A 72 0.83 2.16 -6.63
C ILE A 72 1.40 1.16 -7.64
N ASP A 73 2.58 0.64 -7.32
CA ASP A 73 3.27 -0.42 -8.06
C ASP A 73 3.49 -1.59 -7.09
N PRO A 74 2.45 -2.38 -6.76
CA PRO A 74 2.57 -3.50 -5.83
C PRO A 74 3.42 -4.62 -6.46
N PRO A 75 4.04 -5.51 -5.66
CA PRO A 75 4.81 -6.63 -6.19
C PRO A 75 3.96 -7.43 -7.17
N TYR A 76 4.50 -7.62 -8.38
CA TYR A 76 3.82 -8.39 -9.39
C TYR A 76 3.92 -9.85 -8.97
N ASN A 77 2.76 -10.47 -8.79
CA ASN A 77 2.69 -11.85 -8.37
C ASN A 77 3.10 -12.74 -9.55
N THR A 78 4.39 -12.74 -9.92
CA THR A 78 5.02 -13.37 -11.09
C THR A 78 5.77 -14.64 -10.73
N GLY A 79 6.01 -14.87 -9.44
CA GLY A 79 6.66 -16.09 -8.91
C GLY A 79 8.18 -16.12 -9.12
N ASN A 80 8.76 -15.13 -9.81
CA ASN A 80 10.21 -15.04 -10.06
C ASN A 80 10.91 -14.04 -9.13
N GLU A 81 10.16 -13.31 -8.30
CA GLU A 81 10.66 -12.19 -7.50
C GLU A 81 11.02 -12.57 -6.05
N GLY A 82 10.90 -13.85 -5.68
CA GLY A 82 11.18 -14.31 -4.31
C GLY A 82 10.32 -13.62 -3.25
N TRP A 83 9.13 -13.15 -3.63
CA TRP A 83 8.22 -12.42 -2.75
C TRP A 83 7.75 -13.30 -1.58
N VAL A 84 7.72 -12.73 -0.38
CA VAL A 84 7.31 -13.38 0.87
C VAL A 84 6.18 -12.56 1.48
N TYR A 85 5.12 -13.24 1.90
CA TYR A 85 4.04 -12.61 2.66
C TYR A 85 4.52 -12.28 4.08
N ASN A 86 4.34 -11.04 4.52
CA ASN A 86 4.91 -10.55 5.79
C ASN A 86 3.93 -9.72 6.66
N ASP A 87 2.63 -9.71 6.35
CA ASP A 87 1.67 -9.00 7.21
C ASP A 87 1.43 -9.77 8.51
N ASN A 88 1.46 -9.06 9.63
CA ASN A 88 1.25 -9.63 10.95
C ASN A 88 -0.25 -9.77 11.29
N VAL A 89 -0.98 -10.54 10.49
CA VAL A 89 -2.40 -10.84 10.73
C VAL A 89 -2.52 -12.03 11.69
N ASN A 90 -3.32 -11.87 12.75
CA ASN A 90 -3.52 -12.90 13.77
C ASN A 90 -4.52 -13.97 13.28
N SER A 91 -4.14 -14.78 12.28
CA SER A 91 -4.94 -15.92 11.79
C SER A 91 -4.08 -17.20 11.69
N PRO A 92 -4.63 -18.37 12.04
CA PRO A 92 -3.92 -19.66 11.90
C PRO A 92 -3.47 -19.96 10.47
N GLU A 93 -4.27 -19.59 9.47
CA GLU A 93 -3.99 -19.77 8.05
C GLU A 93 -2.84 -18.87 7.60
N ILE A 94 -2.91 -17.59 7.95
CA ILE A 94 -1.91 -16.59 7.54
C ILE A 94 -0.55 -16.84 8.22
N ARG A 95 -0.56 -17.28 9.48
CA ARG A 95 0.68 -17.62 10.21
C ARG A 95 1.50 -18.71 9.52
N LYS A 96 0.86 -19.64 8.81
CA LYS A 96 1.57 -20.69 8.05
C LYS A 96 2.38 -20.12 6.88
N TRP A 97 1.99 -18.96 6.36
CA TRP A 97 2.66 -18.30 5.24
C TRP A 97 3.87 -17.46 5.65
N LEU A 98 3.99 -17.13 6.94
CA LEU A 98 5.05 -16.25 7.44
C LEU A 98 6.42 -16.94 7.29
N GLY A 99 7.31 -16.30 6.53
CA GLY A 99 8.66 -16.82 6.27
C GLY A 99 8.75 -17.80 5.10
N GLU A 100 7.64 -18.12 4.45
CA GLU A 100 7.63 -18.96 3.24
C GLU A 100 7.64 -18.11 1.97
N VAL A 101 8.58 -18.41 1.07
CA VAL A 101 8.62 -17.80 -0.27
C VAL A 101 7.42 -18.29 -1.07
N VAL A 102 6.77 -17.36 -1.76
CA VAL A 102 5.67 -17.71 -2.65
C VAL A 102 6.23 -18.42 -3.88
N GLY A 103 5.82 -19.68 -4.05
CA GLY A 103 6.26 -20.55 -5.14
C GLY A 103 5.82 -20.05 -6.52
N LYS A 104 6.36 -20.67 -7.56
CA LYS A 104 5.98 -20.36 -8.94
C LYS A 104 4.56 -20.83 -9.24
N GLU A 105 3.99 -20.30 -10.31
CA GLU A 105 2.64 -20.67 -10.76
C GLU A 105 2.56 -22.19 -11.03
N GLY A 106 1.65 -22.86 -10.33
CA GLY A 106 1.48 -24.32 -10.39
C GLY A 106 2.20 -25.11 -9.28
N GLU A 107 3.10 -24.49 -8.52
CA GLU A 107 3.75 -25.12 -7.36
C GLU A 107 2.92 -24.95 -6.08
N THR A 108 2.31 -23.78 -5.89
CA THR A 108 1.40 -23.52 -4.76
C THR A 108 0.09 -22.89 -5.22
N LEU A 109 -1.03 -23.36 -4.65
CA LEU A 109 -2.38 -22.86 -4.99
C LEU A 109 -2.77 -21.61 -4.20
N ASP A 110 -2.00 -21.26 -3.16
CA ASP A 110 -2.28 -20.17 -2.21
C ASP A 110 -1.66 -18.81 -2.62
N ARG A 111 -0.97 -18.77 -3.75
CA ARG A 111 -0.28 -17.58 -4.27
C ARG A 111 -1.20 -16.37 -4.43
N HIS A 112 -2.39 -16.56 -5.00
CA HIS A 112 -3.36 -15.48 -5.16
C HIS A 112 -3.97 -15.08 -3.80
N ASP A 113 -4.17 -16.04 -2.91
CA ASP A 113 -4.74 -15.82 -1.58
C ASP A 113 -3.81 -14.95 -0.72
N ARG A 114 -2.50 -15.23 -0.75
CA ARG A 114 -1.47 -14.42 -0.09
C ARG A 114 -1.47 -12.98 -0.62
N TRP A 115 -1.46 -12.80 -1.95
CA TRP A 115 -1.44 -11.46 -2.56
C TRP A 115 -2.72 -10.67 -2.26
N LEU A 116 -3.89 -11.31 -2.36
CA LEU A 116 -5.17 -10.69 -2.02
C LEU A 116 -5.21 -10.31 -0.54
N SER A 117 -4.70 -11.17 0.33
CA SER A 117 -4.61 -10.91 1.77
C SER A 117 -3.73 -9.72 2.09
N MET A 118 -2.65 -9.50 1.32
CA MET A 118 -1.78 -8.34 1.46
C MET A 118 -2.44 -7.06 0.90
N MET A 119 -3.01 -7.13 -0.30
CA MET A 119 -3.53 -5.94 -0.98
C MET A 119 -4.83 -5.43 -0.39
N TYR A 120 -5.72 -6.32 0.04
CA TYR A 120 -7.07 -5.96 0.48
C TYR A 120 -7.11 -4.84 1.54
N PRO A 121 -6.43 -4.96 2.70
CA PRO A 121 -6.50 -3.92 3.73
C PRO A 121 -5.93 -2.58 3.27
N ARG A 122 -4.92 -2.59 2.39
CA ARG A 122 -4.29 -1.38 1.82
C ARG A 122 -5.24 -0.65 0.87
N LEU A 123 -5.87 -1.39 -0.05
CA LEU A 123 -6.85 -0.83 -0.99
C LEU A 123 -8.08 -0.28 -0.27
N VAL A 124 -8.51 -0.92 0.82
CA VAL A 124 -9.62 -0.41 1.66
C VAL A 124 -9.28 0.94 2.28
N LEU A 125 -8.05 1.14 2.77
CA LEU A 125 -7.61 2.43 3.33
C LEU A 125 -7.37 3.52 2.28
N LEU A 126 -7.04 3.15 1.04
CA LEU A 126 -6.88 4.10 -0.06
C LEU A 126 -8.21 4.72 -0.51
N LYS A 127 -9.31 3.97 -0.41
CA LYS A 127 -10.64 4.42 -0.83
C LYS A 127 -11.12 5.72 -0.13
N PRO A 128 -11.06 5.87 1.21
CA PRO A 128 -11.45 7.10 1.88
C PRO A 128 -10.48 8.28 1.66
N LEU A 129 -9.24 8.02 1.22
CA LEU A 129 -8.28 9.08 0.88
C LEU A 129 -8.61 9.73 -0.47
N SER A 130 -9.12 8.94 -1.43
CA SER A 130 -9.47 9.41 -2.77
C SER A 130 -10.59 10.44 -2.76
N GLU A 131 -10.42 11.52 -3.52
CA GLU A 131 -11.49 12.46 -3.84
C GLU A 131 -12.59 11.77 -4.66
N SER A 132 -13.86 12.02 -4.32
CA SER A 132 -15.05 11.41 -4.95
C SER A 132 -15.12 11.64 -6.47
N THR A 133 -14.59 12.78 -6.92
CA THR A 133 -14.79 13.33 -8.26
C THR A 133 -13.88 12.71 -9.33
N ARG A 134 -12.77 12.05 -8.96
CA ARG A 134 -11.80 11.47 -9.92
C ARG A 134 -11.17 10.18 -9.41
N ARG A 135 -11.87 9.06 -9.53
CA ARG A 135 -11.26 7.72 -9.38
C ARG A 135 -10.60 7.29 -10.70
N LYS A 136 -9.39 7.80 -10.97
CA LYS A 136 -8.57 7.30 -12.08
C LYS A 136 -7.48 6.40 -11.50
N TRP A 137 -7.70 5.09 -11.57
CA TRP A 137 -6.69 4.08 -11.29
C TRP A 137 -6.00 3.77 -12.62
N MET A 138 -4.68 3.93 -12.69
CA MET A 138 -3.90 3.51 -13.86
C MET A 138 -3.02 2.32 -13.47
N PRO A 139 -3.46 1.07 -13.70
CA PRO A 139 -2.56 -0.07 -13.71
C PRO A 139 -1.89 -0.17 -15.09
N GLY A 140 -0.56 -0.31 -15.12
CA GLY A 140 0.18 -0.80 -16.28
C GLY A 140 -0.02 -0.05 -17.59
N PHE A 141 0.64 1.09 -17.77
CA PHE A 141 0.98 1.59 -19.10
C PHE A 141 2.50 1.44 -19.31
N CYS A 142 2.91 0.19 -19.56
CA CYS A 142 4.11 -0.06 -20.34
C CYS A 142 3.71 0.12 -21.81
N THR A 143 3.82 1.34 -22.32
CA THR A 143 3.99 1.55 -23.76
C THR A 143 5.29 2.32 -23.92
N THR A 144 6.32 1.60 -24.37
CA THR A 144 7.48 2.09 -25.13
C THR A 144 7.54 3.61 -25.26
N MET A 145 8.48 4.25 -24.56
CA MET A 145 8.96 5.58 -24.94
C MET A 145 9.48 5.52 -26.38
N PRO A 146 9.00 6.35 -27.31
CA PRO A 146 9.83 6.79 -28.42
C PRO A 146 10.49 8.12 -28.01
N GLY A 147 11.81 8.10 -27.84
CA GLY A 147 12.61 9.31 -28.05
C GLY A 147 13.14 9.99 -26.79
N GLN A 148 14.44 9.76 -26.56
CA GLN A 148 15.46 10.79 -26.36
C GLN A 148 15.23 11.83 -25.26
N CYS A 149 15.86 11.59 -24.10
CA CYS A 149 16.51 12.68 -23.36
C CYS A 149 17.74 13.14 -24.16
N ARG A 150 17.70 14.38 -24.63
CA ARG A 150 18.85 15.29 -24.65
C ARG A 150 18.61 16.35 -23.60
#